data_AF-A0A9E2IKT3-F1
#
_entry.id   AF-A0A9E2IKT3-F1
#
_cell.length_a   1.000
_cell.length_b   1.000
_cell.length_c   1.000
_cell.angle_alpha   90.00
_cell.angle_beta   90.00
_cell.angle_gamma   90.00
#
_symmetry.space_group_name_H-M   'P 1'
#
loop_
_entity.id
_entity.type
_entity.pdbx_description
1 polymer ?
#
loop_
_entity_poly.entity_id
_entity_poly.type
_entity_poly.pdbx_seq_one_letter_code
_entity_poly.pdbx_strand_id
1 'polypeptide(L)'
;KLDTKFLYFYLVSDEFYENLSKHFKRGAQPHLGHRIIGEQTIFVPSLEIQKQIVEKIEVERALVESAKKLIGIYEQKTKDVLAKLWAK
;
A
#
# COMPACT_ATOMS: atom_id res chain seq x y z
N LYS A 1 -12.40 4.41 -19.56
CA LYS A 1 -12.94 3.64 -18.40
C LYS A 1 -11.81 3.53 -17.38
N LEU A 2 -12.07 3.83 -16.11
CA LEU A 2 -11.09 3.82 -15.03
C LEU A 2 -11.25 2.53 -14.21
N ASP A 3 -10.15 1.83 -13.97
CA ASP A 3 -10.09 0.68 -13.08
C ASP A 3 -9.97 1.15 -11.62
N THR A 4 -10.83 0.62 -10.75
CA THR A 4 -10.90 1.05 -9.34
C THR A 4 -9.67 0.63 -8.54
N LYS A 5 -9.05 -0.52 -8.84
CA LYS A 5 -7.81 -0.95 -8.17
C LYS A 5 -6.63 -0.09 -8.59
N PHE A 6 -6.55 0.24 -9.89
CA PHE A 6 -5.56 1.18 -10.38
C PHE A 6 -5.69 2.53 -9.66
N LEU A 7 -6.90 3.08 -9.59
CA LEU A 7 -7.14 4.33 -8.86
C LEU A 7 -6.70 4.21 -7.40
N TYR A 8 -7.05 3.13 -6.71
CA TYR A 8 -6.62 2.89 -5.34
C TYR A 8 -5.10 2.94 -5.20
N PHE A 9 -4.36 2.17 -6.01
CA PHE A 9 -2.89 2.14 -5.95
C PHE A 9 -2.25 3.48 -6.30
N TYR A 10 -2.84 4.21 -7.26
CA TYR A 10 -2.39 5.54 -7.59
C TYR A 10 -2.61 6.53 -6.44
N LEU A 11 -3.77 6.52 -5.79
CA LEU A 11 -4.10 7.43 -4.68
C LEU A 11 -3.26 7.18 -3.42
N VAL A 12 -2.73 5.97 -3.23
CA VAL A 12 -1.83 5.65 -2.11
C VAL A 12 -0.35 5.74 -2.49
N SER A 13 -0.03 6.09 -3.74
CA SER A 13 1.35 6.23 -4.19
C SER A 13 2.01 7.47 -3.58
N ASP A 14 3.33 7.39 -3.42
CA ASP A 14 4.14 8.52 -2.96
C ASP A 14 3.99 9.73 -3.88
N GLU A 15 3.92 9.51 -5.20
CA GLU A 15 3.74 10.58 -6.19
C GLU A 15 2.44 11.37 -5.93
N PHE A 16 1.32 10.67 -5.72
CA PHE A 16 0.05 11.32 -5.42
C PHE A 16 0.11 12.04 -4.05
N TYR A 17 0.69 11.39 -3.04
CA TYR A 17 0.85 11.97 -1.72
C TYR A 17 1.71 13.25 -1.75
N GLU A 18 2.85 13.23 -2.44
CA GLU A 18 3.73 14.38 -2.60
C GLU A 18 3.02 15.53 -3.34
N ASN A 19 2.29 15.22 -4.42
CA ASN A 19 1.53 16.23 -5.15
C ASN A 19 0.45 16.87 -4.27
N LEU A 20 -0.25 16.06 -3.49
CA LEU A 20 -1.25 16.53 -2.54
C LEU A 20 -0.61 17.35 -1.41
N SER A 21 0.58 16.96 -0.99
CA SER A 21 1.26 17.59 0.14
C SER A 21 1.66 19.04 -0.10
N LYS A 22 1.90 19.41 -1.37
CA LYS A 22 2.16 20.80 -1.79
C LYS A 22 0.98 21.74 -1.49
N HIS A 23 -0.23 21.18 -1.38
CA HIS A 23 -1.45 21.93 -1.09
C HIS A 23 -1.74 22.02 0.42
N PHE A 24 -0.93 21.38 1.28
CA PHE A 24 -1.03 21.59 2.71
C PHE A 24 -0.65 23.04 3.05
N LYS A 25 -1.61 23.79 3.59
CA LYS A 25 -1.31 25.12 4.15
C LYS A 25 -0.34 24.93 5.33
N ARG A 26 0.71 25.77 5.41
CA ARG A 26 1.71 25.80 6.50
C ARG A 26 1.12 26.29 7.84
N GLY A 27 0.07 25.63 8.33
CA GLY A 27 -0.45 25.79 9.69
C GLY A 27 -0.16 24.54 10.52
N ALA A 28 -0.26 24.65 11.84
CA ALA A 28 0.06 23.59 12.81
C ALA A 28 -0.71 22.27 12.61
N GLN A 29 -1.74 22.25 11.76
CA GLN A 29 -2.48 21.05 11.42
C GLN A 29 -2.79 21.03 9.91
N PRO A 30 -2.23 20.09 9.13
CA PRO A 30 -2.56 19.94 7.72
C PRO A 30 -4.01 19.49 7.57
N HIS A 31 -4.93 20.44 7.33
CA HIS A 31 -6.31 20.13 7.03
C HIS A 31 -6.49 20.04 5.52
N LEU A 32 -6.73 18.82 5.03
CA LEU A 32 -6.98 18.56 3.62
C LEU A 32 -8.49 18.54 3.39
N GLY A 33 -9.03 19.63 2.83
CA GLY A 33 -10.45 19.67 2.49
C GLY A 33 -10.79 18.72 1.33
N HIS A 34 -11.95 18.07 1.36
CA HIS A 34 -12.43 17.17 0.30
C HIS A 34 -12.37 17.79 -1.12
N ARG A 35 -12.51 19.12 -1.22
CA ARG A 35 -12.35 19.86 -2.48
C ARG A 35 -10.95 19.75 -3.08
N ILE A 36 -9.91 19.85 -2.26
CA ILE A 36 -8.52 19.79 -2.74
C ILE A 36 -8.25 18.44 -3.37
N ILE A 37 -8.74 17.35 -2.77
CA ILE A 37 -8.61 15.99 -3.31
C ILE A 37 -9.36 15.87 -4.65
N GLY A 38 -10.60 16.36 -4.71
CA GLY A 38 -11.44 16.25 -5.90
C GLY A 38 -10.98 17.13 -7.08
N GLU A 39 -10.22 18.19 -6.81
CA GLU A 39 -9.67 19.10 -7.83
C GLU A 39 -8.32 18.62 -8.41
N GLN A 40 -7.75 17.52 -7.90
CA GLN A 40 -6.48 17.00 -8.42
C GLN A 40 -6.63 16.42 -9.83
N THR A 41 -5.77 16.85 -10.74
CA THR A 41 -5.64 16.24 -12.07
C THR A 41 -4.74 15.01 -11.97
N ILE A 42 -5.22 13.88 -12.52
CA ILE A 42 -4.47 12.63 -12.53
C ILE A 42 -4.30 12.14 -13.96
N PHE A 43 -3.13 11.58 -14.26
CA PHE A 43 -2.92 10.90 -15.52
C PHE A 43 -3.59 9.52 -15.48
N VAL A 44 -4.43 9.24 -16.48
CA VAL A 44 -5.13 7.95 -16.59
C VAL A 44 -4.66 7.26 -17.87
N PRO A 45 -3.80 6.22 -17.77
CA PRO A 45 -3.35 5.48 -18.94
C PRO A 45 -4.49 4.64 -19.54
N SER A 46 -4.23 3.95 -20.67
CA SER A 46 -5.23 3.05 -21.26
C SER A 46 -5.66 1.95 -20.28
N LEU A 47 -6.89 1.43 -20.43
CA LEU A 47 -7.43 0.40 -19.53
C LEU A 47 -6.54 -0.87 -19.48
N GLU A 48 -5.91 -1.20 -20.60
CA GLU A 48 -4.96 -2.32 -20.67
C GLU A 48 -3.73 -2.08 -19.78
N ILE A 49 -3.13 -0.88 -19.89
CA ILE A 49 -1.98 -0.51 -19.07
C ILE A 49 -2.37 -0.44 -17.58
N GLN A 50 -3.54 0.09 -17.25
CA GLN A 50 -4.05 0.11 -15.88
C GLN A 50 -4.10 -1.31 -15.29
N LYS A 51 -4.62 -2.28 -16.04
CA LYS A 51 -4.70 -3.68 -15.60
C LYS A 51 -3.31 -4.32 -15.45
N GLN A 52 -2.41 -4.08 -16.40
CA GLN A 52 -1.03 -4.59 -16.32
C GLN A 52 -0.29 -4.06 -15.07
N ILE A 53 -0.49 -2.79 -14.72
CA ILE A 53 0.07 -2.19 -13.50
C ILE A 53 -0.49 -2.88 -12.27
N VAL A 54 -1.82 -3.03 -12.19
CA VAL A 54 -2.49 -3.70 -11.06
C VAL A 54 -2.01 -5.15 -10.91
N GLU A 55 -1.91 -5.89 -12.01
CA GLU A 55 -1.46 -7.27 -12.00
C GLU A 55 -0.05 -7.41 -11.41
N LYS A 56 0.89 -6.57 -11.85
CA LYS A 56 2.26 -6.55 -11.30
C LYS A 56 2.27 -6.29 -9.80
N ILE A 57 1.51 -5.29 -9.34
CA ILE A 57 1.43 -4.96 -7.92
C ILE A 57 0.87 -6.13 -7.11
N GLU A 58 -0.20 -6.78 -7.59
CA GLU A 58 -0.84 -7.88 -6.87
C GLU A 58 0.06 -9.13 -6.80
N VAL A 59 0.84 -9.40 -7.84
CA VAL A 59 1.87 -10.46 -7.83
C VAL A 59 2.90 -10.20 -6.73
N GLU A 60 3.47 -8.99 -6.68
CA GLU A 60 4.45 -8.63 -5.64
C GLU A 60 3.84 -8.69 -4.24
N ARG A 61 2.61 -8.20 -4.06
CA ARG A 61 1.89 -8.29 -2.78
C ARG A 61 1.70 -9.74 -2.35
N ALA A 62 1.34 -10.63 -3.26
CA ALA A 62 1.16 -12.04 -2.95
C ALA A 62 2.46 -12.69 -2.44
N LEU A 63 3.60 -12.34 -3.05
CA LEU A 63 4.91 -12.80 -2.61
C LEU A 63 5.25 -12.30 -1.20
N VAL A 64 5.04 -11.01 -0.94
CA VAL A 64 5.29 -10.40 0.38
C VAL A 64 4.41 -11.03 1.46
N GLU A 65 3.12 -11.21 1.20
CA GLU A 65 2.21 -11.83 2.16
C GLU A 65 2.56 -13.31 2.44
N SER A 66 3.03 -14.04 1.43
CA SER A 66 3.54 -15.40 1.62
C SER A 66 4.78 -15.40 2.52
N ALA A 67 5.73 -14.48 2.30
CA ALA A 67 6.92 -14.35 3.13
C ALA A 67 6.59 -14.00 4.59
N LYS A 68 5.64 -13.08 4.83
CA LYS A 68 5.18 -12.73 6.19
C LYS A 68 4.57 -13.93 6.92
N LYS A 69 3.76 -14.75 6.21
CA LYS A 69 3.20 -15.99 6.79
C LYS A 69 4.32 -16.95 7.19
N LEU A 70 5.34 -17.09 6.36
CA LEU A 70 6.48 -17.95 6.66
C LEU A 70 7.23 -17.49 7.91
N ILE A 71 7.48 -16.19 8.03
CA ILE A 71 8.09 -15.59 9.23
C ILE A 71 7.28 -15.95 10.47
N GLY A 72 5.96 -15.74 10.47
CA GLY A 72 5.09 -16.06 11.61
C GLY A 72 5.14 -17.55 12.00
N ILE A 73 5.22 -18.46 11.02
CA ILE A 73 5.38 -19.90 11.28
C ILE A 73 6.70 -20.18 12.00
N TYR A 74 7.81 -19.59 11.56
CA TYR A 74 9.12 -19.84 12.16
C TYR A 74 9.28 -19.16 13.52
N GLU A 75 8.68 -18.00 13.73
CA GLU A 75 8.59 -17.37 15.05
C GLU A 75 7.88 -18.28 16.04
N GLN A 76 6.74 -18.88 15.65
CA GLN A 76 6.02 -19.81 16.52
C GLN A 76 6.84 -21.08 16.81
N LYS A 77 7.45 -21.68 15.78
CA LYS A 77 8.33 -22.85 15.97
C LYS A 77 9.48 -22.56 16.94
N THR A 78 10.07 -21.37 16.84
CA THR A 78 11.14 -20.94 17.74
C THR A 78 10.65 -20.86 19.18
N LYS A 79 9.49 -20.22 19.41
CA LYS A 79 8.84 -20.16 20.74
C LYS A 79 8.55 -21.55 21.29
N ASP A 80 8.07 -22.47 20.46
CA ASP A 80 7.74 -23.84 20.90
C ASP A 80 9.00 -24.63 21.32
N VAL A 81 10.10 -24.51 20.59
CA VAL A 81 11.38 -25.15 20.94
C VAL A 81 11.92 -24.58 22.25
N LEU A 82 11.89 -23.26 22.37
CA LEU A 82 12.28 -22.54 23.58
C LEU A 82 11.47 -23.00 24.80
N ALA A 83 10.14 -23.05 24.69
CA ALA A 83 9.26 -23.54 25.76
C ALA A 83 9.60 -24.97 26.20
N LYS A 84 9.92 -25.86 25.25
CA LYS A 84 10.33 -27.25 25.55
C LYS A 84 11.65 -27.32 26.33
N LEU A 85 12.61 -26.44 26.03
CA LEU A 85 13.90 -26.41 26.72
C LEU A 85 13.78 -25.94 28.16
N TRP A 86 12.89 -24.97 28.43
CA TRP A 86 12.66 -24.44 29.78
C TRP A 86 11.67 -25.23 30.62
N ALA A 87 10.94 -26.19 30.04
CA ALA A 87 10.07 -27.10 30.79
C ALA A 87 10.84 -28.29 31.42
N LYS A 88 12.17 -28.30 31.33
CA LYS A 88 13.08 -29.30 31.89
C LYS A 88 13.94 -28.67 32.98
#